data_AF-A0A318U5V4-F1
#
_entry.id   AF-A0A318U5V4-F1
#
_cell.length_a   1.000
_cell.length_b   1.000
_cell.length_c   1.000
_cell.angle_alpha   90.00
_cell.angle_beta   90.00
_cell.angle_gamma   90.00
#
_symmetry.space_group_name_H-M   'P 1'
#
loop_
_entity.id
_entity.type
_entity.pdbx_description
1 polymer ?
#
loop_
_entity_poly.entity_id
_entity_poly.type
_entity_poly.pdbx_seq_one_letter_code
_entity_poly.pdbx_strand_id
1 'polypeptide(L)'
;MDGSDANKQMSQKMKADKIMPSGLAISNIPGIDAQSKLIRDMLDLPLYKEVETEYQKVVASGKKKPAWYQLYGGPPNLEQLATRLNRQGMYEIFYRAWSGSVHGQEVIKGNLTTGADAGVVQLRNPKDAQQVTLHAHNLILILYHLFVEKRLPQEMDKFKSWYMSIRGNLEQLRVFKS
;
A
#
# COMPACT_ATOMS: atom_id res chain seq x y z
N MET A 1 -21.28 6.60 -1.16
CA MET A 1 -21.97 6.76 0.15
C MET A 1 -20.91 7.00 1.19
N ASP A 2 -20.92 8.19 1.79
CA ASP A 2 -19.90 8.67 2.72
C ASP A 2 -19.95 7.83 4.02
N GLY A 3 -18.83 7.23 4.42
CA GLY A 3 -18.77 6.32 5.58
C GLY A 3 -19.22 6.94 6.91
N SER A 4 -19.35 8.27 6.95
CA SER A 4 -19.99 9.06 8.01
C SER A 4 -21.41 8.58 8.34
N ASP A 5 -22.25 8.43 7.33
CA ASP A 5 -23.69 8.25 7.54
C ASP A 5 -24.04 6.78 7.80
N ALA A 6 -23.29 5.87 7.17
CA ALA A 6 -23.34 4.44 7.46
C ALA A 6 -22.90 4.16 8.91
N ASN A 7 -21.84 4.81 9.40
CA ASN A 7 -21.39 4.67 10.79
C ASN A 7 -22.39 5.25 11.79
N LYS A 8 -23.02 6.38 11.49
CA LYS A 8 -24.10 6.95 12.32
C LYS A 8 -25.30 6.02 12.40
N GLN A 9 -25.76 5.50 11.26
CA GLN A 9 -26.87 4.54 11.22
C GLN A 9 -26.53 3.23 11.93
N MET A 10 -25.32 2.70 11.75
CA MET A 10 -24.86 1.50 12.46
C MET A 10 -24.81 1.74 13.97
N SER A 11 -24.25 2.87 14.41
CA SER A 11 -24.21 3.24 15.84
C SER A 11 -25.61 3.40 16.44
N GLN A 12 -26.56 3.99 15.70
CA GLN A 12 -27.97 4.08 16.12
C GLN A 12 -28.63 2.72 16.24
N LYS A 13 -28.42 1.83 15.25
CA LYS A 13 -28.95 0.46 15.28
C LYS A 13 -28.38 -0.37 16.44
N MET A 14 -27.08 -0.24 16.72
CA MET A 14 -26.45 -0.90 17.87
C MET A 14 -26.96 -0.37 19.21
N LYS A 15 -27.22 0.93 19.34
CA LYS A 15 -27.80 1.52 20.57
C LYS A 15 -29.26 1.09 20.79
N ALA A 16 -29.98 0.79 19.72
CA ALA A 16 -31.38 0.33 19.78
C ALA A 16 -31.51 -1.19 19.95
N ASP A 17 -30.40 -1.92 19.91
CA ASP A 17 -30.39 -3.37 20.05
C ASP A 17 -30.68 -3.77 21.51
N LYS A 18 -31.71 -4.60 21.71
CA LYS A 18 -32.17 -5.03 23.04
C LYS A 18 -31.29 -6.12 23.67
N ILE A 19 -30.49 -6.82 22.86
CA ILE A 19 -29.60 -7.92 23.27
C ILE A 19 -28.18 -7.37 23.51
N MET A 20 -27.78 -6.34 22.77
CA MET A 20 -26.57 -5.56 23.03
C MET A 20 -26.91 -4.22 23.71
N PRO A 21 -27.14 -4.18 25.04
CA PRO A 21 -27.42 -2.93 25.73
C PRO A 21 -26.17 -2.05 25.69
N SER A 22 -26.05 -1.16 24.69
CA SER A 22 -25.17 0.02 24.59
C SER A 22 -23.70 -0.09 25.08
N GLY A 23 -23.21 -1.31 25.32
CA GLY A 23 -22.21 -1.58 26.36
C GLY A 23 -21.30 -2.77 26.07
N LEU A 24 -21.32 -3.30 24.84
CA LEU A 24 -20.05 -3.74 24.25
C LEU A 24 -19.23 -2.47 24.01
N ALA A 25 -18.71 -1.92 25.10
CA ALA A 25 -17.65 -0.94 25.05
C ALA A 25 -16.55 -1.60 24.25
N ILE A 26 -16.39 -1.19 22.99
CA ILE A 26 -15.16 -1.41 22.24
C ILE A 26 -14.08 -0.96 23.22
N SER A 27 -13.33 -1.92 23.76
CA SER A 27 -12.54 -1.72 24.97
C SER A 27 -11.72 -0.46 24.78
N ASN A 28 -11.85 0.49 25.71
CA ASN A 28 -11.09 1.73 25.61
C ASN A 28 -9.62 1.35 25.64
N ILE A 29 -8.91 1.53 24.52
CA ILE A 29 -7.51 1.12 24.40
C ILE A 29 -6.73 2.05 25.34
N PRO A 30 -6.15 1.54 26.44
CA PRO A 30 -5.48 2.40 27.41
C PRO A 30 -4.39 3.23 26.73
N GLY A 31 -4.40 4.54 26.96
CA GLY A 31 -3.38 5.46 26.42
C GLY A 31 -3.65 6.00 25.01
N ILE A 32 -4.79 5.67 24.37
CA ILE A 32 -5.10 6.19 23.02
C ILE A 32 -5.23 7.72 22.98
N ASP A 33 -5.78 8.33 24.03
CA ASP A 33 -5.91 9.79 24.13
C ASP A 33 -4.54 10.46 24.28
N ALA A 34 -3.65 9.86 25.08
CA ALA A 34 -2.28 10.34 25.27
C ALA A 34 -1.46 10.22 23.97
N GLN A 35 -1.59 9.11 23.24
CA GLN A 35 -0.97 8.94 21.92
C GLN A 35 -1.54 9.92 20.89
N SER A 36 -2.85 10.12 20.88
CA SER A 36 -3.51 11.09 19.99
C SER A 36 -3.02 12.51 20.26
N LYS A 37 -2.86 12.88 21.53
CA LYS A 37 -2.30 14.17 21.93
C LYS A 37 -0.84 14.28 21.47
N LEU A 38 -0.01 13.28 21.74
CA LEU A 38 1.40 13.28 21.32
C LEU A 38 1.55 13.48 19.80
N ILE A 39 0.75 12.78 18.99
CA ILE A 39 0.78 12.93 17.53
C ILE A 39 0.38 14.34 17.11
N ARG A 40 -0.63 14.95 17.75
CA ARG A 40 -1.01 16.34 17.47
C ARG A 40 0.09 17.33 17.86
N ASP A 41 0.67 17.15 19.05
CA ASP A 41 1.78 17.97 19.53
C ASP A 41 3.01 17.85 18.60
N MET A 42 3.22 16.68 17.98
CA MET A 42 4.25 16.51 16.96
C MET A 42 3.97 17.34 15.71
N LEU A 43 2.72 17.45 15.24
CA LEU A 43 2.37 18.24 14.06
C LEU A 43 2.61 19.75 14.26
N ASP A 44 2.63 20.22 15.51
CA ASP A 44 2.93 21.61 15.87
C ASP A 44 4.44 21.94 15.81
N LEU A 45 5.32 20.92 15.71
CA LEU A 45 6.75 21.18 15.58
C LEU A 45 7.04 21.95 14.27
N PRO A 46 8.01 22.89 14.28
CA PRO A 46 8.36 23.69 13.10
C PRO A 46 8.64 22.87 11.83
N LEU A 47 9.17 21.65 12.00
CA LEU A 47 9.46 20.72 10.91
C LEU A 47 8.21 20.30 10.10
N TYR A 48 7.04 20.18 10.74
CA TYR A 48 5.83 19.66 10.11
C TYR A 48 4.83 20.75 9.72
N LYS A 49 5.03 21.99 10.18
CA LYS A 49 4.10 23.11 9.97
C LYS A 49 3.76 23.36 8.49
N GLU A 50 4.75 23.25 7.61
CA GLU A 50 4.55 23.42 6.16
C GLU A 50 3.64 22.32 5.59
N VAL A 51 3.96 21.06 5.88
CA VAL A 51 3.22 19.89 5.39
C VAL A 51 1.79 19.90 5.93
N GLU A 52 1.62 20.25 7.21
CA GLU A 52 0.29 20.38 7.83
C GLU A 52 -0.54 21.48 7.15
N THR A 53 0.08 22.62 6.84
CA THR A 53 -0.60 23.71 6.10
C THR A 53 -1.08 23.25 4.73
N GLU A 54 -0.24 22.55 3.97
CA GLU A 54 -0.63 21.99 2.66
C GLU A 54 -1.70 20.91 2.80
N TYR A 55 -1.61 20.05 3.82
CA TYR A 55 -2.63 19.04 4.11
C TYR A 55 -3.99 19.68 4.36
N GLN A 56 -4.06 20.68 5.25
CA GLN A 56 -5.30 21.38 5.58
C GLN A 56 -5.87 22.13 4.37
N LYS A 57 -5.02 22.72 3.53
CA LYS A 57 -5.44 23.35 2.28
C LYS A 57 -6.12 22.37 1.32
N VAL A 58 -5.57 21.17 1.16
CA VAL A 58 -6.14 20.13 0.30
C VAL A 58 -7.44 19.56 0.89
N VAL A 59 -7.52 19.45 2.22
CA VAL A 59 -8.78 19.08 2.90
C VAL A 59 -9.84 20.16 2.71
N ALA A 60 -9.48 21.43 2.85
CA ALA A 60 -10.37 22.58 2.64
C ALA A 60 -10.89 22.67 1.20
N SER A 61 -10.16 22.12 0.22
CA SER A 61 -10.62 22.00 -1.16
C SER A 61 -11.65 20.88 -1.39
N GLY A 62 -12.09 20.19 -0.33
CA GLY A 62 -13.13 19.15 -0.37
C GLY A 62 -12.61 17.71 -0.42
N LYS A 63 -11.28 17.47 -0.43
CA LYS A 63 -10.73 16.10 -0.39
C LYS A 63 -10.67 15.60 1.06
N LYS A 64 -11.60 14.70 1.42
CA LYS A 64 -11.56 14.02 2.72
C LYS A 64 -10.41 13.00 2.72
N LYS A 65 -9.38 13.24 3.55
CA LYS A 65 -8.19 12.38 3.71
C LYS A 65 -7.36 12.25 2.41
N PRO A 66 -6.69 13.32 1.97
CA PRO A 66 -5.83 13.24 0.79
C PRO A 66 -4.69 12.24 1.01
N ALA A 67 -4.38 11.47 -0.03
CA ALA A 67 -3.16 10.66 -0.02
C ALA A 67 -1.93 11.57 -0.11
N TRP A 68 -0.78 11.13 0.41
CA TRP A 68 0.44 11.93 0.44
C TRP A 68 0.86 12.46 -0.94
N TYR A 69 0.65 11.67 -2.00
CA TYR A 69 0.99 12.05 -3.37
C TYR A 69 0.01 13.05 -4.00
N GLN A 70 -1.10 13.39 -3.33
CA GLN A 70 -2.05 14.41 -3.79
C GLN A 70 -1.72 15.80 -3.24
N LEU A 71 -0.82 15.88 -2.25
CA LEU A 71 -0.33 17.12 -1.70
C LEU A 71 0.56 17.85 -2.73
N TYR A 72 0.74 19.16 -2.57
CA TYR A 72 1.60 20.01 -3.40
C TYR A 72 1.22 19.98 -4.90
N GLY A 73 -0.09 19.97 -5.20
CA GLY A 73 -0.58 19.86 -6.58
C GLY A 73 -0.21 18.51 -7.23
N GLY A 74 -0.11 17.48 -6.41
CA GLY A 74 0.18 16.13 -6.84
C GLY A 74 -0.98 15.46 -7.59
N PRO A 75 -0.69 14.35 -8.29
CA PRO A 75 -1.67 13.63 -9.09
C PRO A 75 -2.86 13.10 -8.26
N PRO A 76 -4.05 12.95 -8.87
CA PRO A 76 -5.26 12.54 -8.17
C PRO A 76 -5.28 11.06 -7.79
N ASN A 77 -4.50 10.20 -8.44
CA ASN A 77 -4.45 8.76 -8.17
C ASN A 77 -3.05 8.18 -8.45
N LEU A 78 -2.83 6.92 -8.03
CA LEU A 78 -1.55 6.23 -8.19
C LEU A 78 -1.16 5.98 -9.65
N GLU A 79 -2.12 5.80 -10.55
CA GLU A 79 -1.87 5.63 -11.98
C GLU A 79 -1.27 6.91 -12.60
N GLN A 80 -1.86 8.06 -12.28
CA GLN A 80 -1.36 9.36 -12.72
C GLN A 80 -0.04 9.71 -12.04
N LEU A 81 0.20 9.24 -10.81
CA LEU A 81 1.52 9.32 -10.19
C LEU A 81 2.56 8.52 -10.96
N ALA A 82 2.26 7.26 -11.27
CA ALA A 82 3.14 6.42 -12.07
C ALA A 82 3.41 7.03 -13.44
N THR A 83 2.39 7.66 -14.04
CA THR A 83 2.53 8.38 -15.31
C THR A 83 3.47 9.57 -15.20
N ARG A 84 3.27 10.42 -14.18
CA ARG A 84 4.12 11.60 -13.92
C ARG A 84 5.57 11.23 -13.63
N LEU A 85 5.81 10.04 -13.07
CA LEU A 85 7.15 9.52 -12.77
C LEU A 85 7.77 8.71 -13.92
N ASN A 86 7.07 8.53 -15.05
CA ASN A 86 7.46 7.63 -16.14
C ASN A 86 7.73 6.20 -15.63
N ARG A 87 6.79 5.65 -14.84
CA ARG A 87 6.84 4.33 -14.20
C ARG A 87 5.55 3.54 -14.42
N GLN A 88 4.82 3.80 -15.51
CA GLN A 88 3.54 3.12 -15.82
C GLN A 88 3.70 1.59 -15.85
N GLY A 89 4.80 1.07 -16.39
CA GLY A 89 5.05 -0.38 -16.42
C GLY A 89 5.11 -1.00 -15.02
N MET A 90 5.69 -0.30 -14.04
CA MET A 90 5.71 -0.78 -12.65
C MET A 90 4.31 -0.77 -12.02
N TYR A 91 3.50 0.23 -12.36
CA TYR A 91 2.12 0.30 -11.92
C TYR A 91 1.30 -0.87 -12.46
N GLU A 92 1.40 -1.17 -13.76
CA GLU A 92 0.67 -2.28 -14.38
C GLU A 92 1.13 -3.65 -13.83
N ILE A 93 2.45 -3.87 -13.73
CA ILE A 93 3.00 -5.18 -13.33
C ILE A 93 2.81 -5.44 -11.83
N PHE A 94 3.11 -4.47 -10.97
CA PHE A 94 3.09 -4.69 -9.53
C PHE A 94 1.76 -4.26 -8.93
N TYR A 95 1.39 -3.00 -9.13
CA TYR A 95 0.25 -2.45 -8.41
C TYR A 95 -1.07 -3.03 -8.91
N ARG A 96 -1.31 -3.06 -10.23
CA ARG A 96 -2.58 -3.54 -10.78
C ARG A 96 -2.78 -5.04 -10.56
N ALA A 97 -1.75 -5.84 -10.82
CA ALA A 97 -1.80 -7.30 -10.61
C ALA A 97 -2.05 -7.67 -9.14
N TRP A 98 -1.40 -6.97 -8.20
CA TRP A 98 -1.53 -7.31 -6.78
C TRP A 98 -2.74 -6.68 -6.11
N SER A 99 -3.10 -5.43 -6.45
CA SER A 99 -4.26 -4.75 -5.84
C SER A 99 -5.59 -5.40 -6.22
N GLY A 100 -5.73 -5.94 -7.45
CA GLY A 100 -6.91 -6.69 -7.87
C GLY A 100 -7.20 -7.88 -6.95
N SER A 101 -6.18 -8.69 -6.65
CA SER A 101 -6.29 -9.91 -5.84
C SER A 101 -6.70 -9.69 -4.37
N VAL A 102 -6.52 -8.47 -3.85
CA VAL A 102 -6.83 -8.10 -2.46
C VAL A 102 -8.29 -7.68 -2.29
N HIS A 103 -8.98 -7.30 -3.37
CA HIS A 103 -10.40 -6.99 -3.32
C HIS A 103 -11.21 -8.29 -3.36
N GLY A 104 -11.98 -8.56 -2.30
CA GLY A 104 -12.76 -9.80 -2.14
C GLY A 104 -13.77 -10.14 -3.25
N GLN A 105 -13.98 -9.24 -4.22
CA GLN A 105 -14.77 -9.48 -5.43
C GLN A 105 -14.04 -10.32 -6.50
N GLU A 106 -12.70 -10.45 -6.43
CA GLU A 106 -11.94 -11.25 -7.41
C GLU A 106 -11.78 -12.73 -7.03
N VAL A 107 -12.19 -13.14 -5.83
CA VAL A 107 -12.29 -14.58 -5.47
C VAL A 107 -13.14 -15.35 -6.50
N ILE A 108 -14.12 -14.67 -7.11
CA ILE A 108 -15.00 -15.23 -8.13
C ILE A 108 -14.34 -15.24 -9.53
N LYS A 109 -13.40 -14.32 -9.82
CA LYS A 109 -12.86 -14.12 -11.18
C LYS A 109 -11.57 -14.86 -11.49
N GLY A 110 -10.74 -15.19 -10.49
CA GLY A 110 -9.42 -15.78 -10.72
C GLY A 110 -9.18 -17.15 -10.08
N ASN A 111 -10.00 -17.55 -9.12
CA ASN A 111 -9.70 -18.71 -8.27
C ASN A 111 -10.59 -19.92 -8.54
N LEU A 112 -11.54 -19.87 -9.48
CA LEU A 112 -12.34 -21.05 -9.83
C LEU A 112 -11.72 -21.73 -11.05
N THR A 113 -11.07 -22.85 -10.80
CA THR A 113 -10.73 -23.78 -11.88
C THR A 113 -12.02 -24.47 -12.35
N THR A 114 -12.25 -24.54 -13.65
CA THR A 114 -13.40 -25.25 -14.24
C THR A 114 -12.95 -26.61 -14.77
N GLY A 115 -13.71 -27.68 -14.49
CA GLY A 115 -13.37 -29.06 -14.88
C GLY A 115 -13.74 -30.09 -13.81
N ALA A 116 -13.27 -31.34 -13.96
CA ALA A 116 -13.49 -32.42 -13.01
C ALA A 116 -12.90 -32.14 -11.61
N ASP A 117 -11.86 -31.30 -11.55
CA ASP A 117 -11.20 -30.82 -10.33
C ASP A 117 -11.56 -29.36 -10.03
N ALA A 118 -12.85 -29.00 -10.14
CA ALA A 118 -13.29 -27.65 -9.82
C ALA A 118 -12.95 -27.29 -8.37
N GLY A 119 -12.05 -26.33 -8.18
CA GLY A 119 -11.54 -25.96 -6.87
C GLY A 119 -11.15 -24.49 -6.79
N VAL A 120 -11.11 -23.99 -5.54
CA VAL A 120 -10.67 -22.64 -5.21
C VAL A 120 -9.14 -22.61 -5.15
N VAL A 121 -8.49 -21.89 -6.06
CA VAL A 121 -7.06 -21.61 -6.00
C VAL A 121 -6.78 -20.81 -4.73
N GLN A 122 -5.89 -21.33 -3.88
CA GLN A 122 -5.51 -20.65 -2.65
C GLN A 122 -4.75 -19.36 -2.97
N LEU A 123 -5.03 -18.30 -2.20
CA LEU A 123 -4.32 -17.01 -2.23
C LEU A 123 -2.79 -17.14 -2.00
N ARG A 124 -2.31 -18.30 -1.54
CA ARG A 124 -0.88 -18.61 -1.33
C ARG A 124 -0.50 -19.86 -2.11
N ASN A 125 -0.78 -19.85 -3.41
CA ASN A 125 -0.40 -20.96 -4.27
C ASN A 125 1.12 -20.99 -4.42
N PRO A 126 1.81 -22.10 -4.09
CA PRO A 126 3.25 -22.23 -4.30
C PRO A 126 3.69 -21.97 -5.75
N LYS A 127 2.78 -22.12 -6.73
CA LYS A 127 3.02 -21.79 -8.15
C LYS A 127 3.38 -20.32 -8.37
N ASP A 128 2.88 -19.41 -7.53
CA ASP A 128 3.14 -17.98 -7.65
C ASP A 128 4.38 -17.52 -6.87
N ALA A 129 4.91 -18.38 -5.99
CA ALA A 129 6.01 -18.05 -5.09
C ALA A 129 7.27 -17.60 -5.86
N GLN A 130 7.55 -18.21 -7.02
CA GLN A 130 8.69 -17.83 -7.85
C GLN A 130 8.51 -16.42 -8.45
N GLN A 131 7.34 -16.12 -9.01
CA GLN A 131 7.07 -14.78 -9.57
C GLN A 131 7.12 -13.70 -8.49
N VAL A 132 6.49 -13.95 -7.34
CA VAL A 132 6.52 -13.03 -6.19
C VAL A 132 7.97 -12.79 -5.74
N THR A 133 8.78 -13.85 -5.65
CA THR A 133 10.19 -13.75 -5.27
C THR A 133 10.98 -12.92 -6.28
N LEU A 134 10.76 -13.15 -7.58
CA LEU A 134 11.43 -12.40 -8.65
C LEU A 134 11.05 -10.92 -8.63
N HIS A 135 9.77 -10.62 -8.44
CA HIS A 135 9.27 -9.26 -8.31
C HIS A 135 9.84 -8.54 -7.08
N ALA A 136 9.87 -9.21 -5.92
CA ALA A 136 10.46 -8.67 -4.71
C ALA A 136 11.95 -8.35 -4.90
N HIS A 137 12.72 -9.26 -5.49
CA HIS A 137 14.13 -9.04 -5.80
C HIS A 137 14.34 -7.85 -6.74
N ASN A 138 13.59 -7.78 -7.83
CA ASN A 138 13.69 -6.66 -8.78
C ASN A 138 13.38 -5.33 -8.09
N LEU A 139 12.34 -5.28 -7.25
CA LEU A 139 11.98 -4.08 -6.51
C LEU A 139 13.10 -3.66 -5.55
N ILE A 140 13.68 -4.61 -4.81
CA ILE A 140 14.82 -4.35 -3.91
C ILE A 140 15.99 -3.76 -4.69
N LEU A 141 16.35 -4.34 -5.85
CA LEU A 141 17.45 -3.83 -6.66
C LEU A 141 17.21 -2.40 -7.16
N ILE A 142 15.98 -2.09 -7.60
CA ILE A 142 15.58 -0.74 -7.99
C ILE A 142 15.71 0.22 -6.80
N LEU A 143 15.22 -0.18 -5.62
CA LEU A 143 15.27 0.64 -4.40
C LEU A 143 16.70 0.90 -3.95
N TYR A 144 17.55 -0.12 -3.92
CA TYR A 144 18.96 0.02 -3.57
C TYR A 144 19.69 0.92 -4.57
N HIS A 145 19.46 0.73 -5.87
CA HIS A 145 20.04 1.59 -6.88
C HIS A 145 19.65 3.06 -6.66
N LEU A 146 18.36 3.33 -6.48
CA LEU A 146 17.85 4.68 -6.24
C LEU A 146 18.41 5.28 -4.94
N PHE A 147 18.52 4.48 -3.88
CA PHE A 147 19.09 4.91 -2.62
C PHE A 147 20.56 5.30 -2.78
N VAL A 148 21.38 4.43 -3.39
CA VAL A 148 22.81 4.73 -3.64
C VAL A 148 22.94 5.97 -4.52
N GLU A 149 22.16 6.06 -5.60
CA GLU A 149 22.19 7.20 -6.52
C GLU A 149 21.87 8.53 -5.81
N LYS A 150 20.85 8.56 -4.95
CA LYS A 150 20.37 9.81 -4.34
C LYS A 150 20.97 10.13 -2.98
N ARG A 151 21.50 9.13 -2.25
CA ARG A 151 21.96 9.30 -0.87
C ARG A 151 23.45 8.99 -0.68
N LEU A 152 24.03 8.09 -1.48
CA LEU A 152 25.42 7.65 -1.36
C LEU A 152 26.11 7.55 -2.74
N PRO A 153 26.16 8.64 -3.54
CA PRO A 153 26.67 8.57 -4.91
C PRO A 153 28.13 8.09 -4.97
N GLN A 154 28.93 8.32 -3.93
CA GLN A 154 30.31 7.84 -3.81
C GLN A 154 30.43 6.30 -3.73
N GLU A 155 29.37 5.60 -3.33
CA GLU A 155 29.34 4.13 -3.26
C GLU A 155 28.84 3.49 -4.57
N MET A 156 28.57 4.28 -5.62
CA MET A 156 27.98 3.79 -6.87
C MET A 156 28.84 2.73 -7.56
N ASP A 157 30.16 2.88 -7.56
CA ASP A 157 31.04 1.90 -8.21
C ASP A 157 31.07 0.58 -7.45
N LYS A 158 31.09 0.63 -6.11
CA LYS A 158 30.94 -0.56 -5.26
C LYS A 158 29.60 -1.25 -5.48
N PHE A 159 28.51 -0.49 -5.58
CA PHE A 159 27.18 -1.01 -5.90
C PHE A 159 27.17 -1.71 -7.26
N LYS A 160 27.76 -1.11 -8.30
CA LYS A 160 27.85 -1.74 -9.64
C LYS A 160 28.66 -3.04 -9.59
N SER A 161 29.80 -3.06 -8.92
CA SER A 161 30.63 -4.27 -8.76
C SER A 161 29.85 -5.37 -8.04
N TRP A 162 29.16 -5.04 -6.95
CA TRP A 162 28.29 -5.97 -6.24
C TRP A 162 27.16 -6.50 -7.14
N TYR A 163 26.46 -5.62 -7.85
CA TYR A 163 25.38 -6.00 -8.74
C TYR A 163 25.86 -6.97 -9.84
N MET A 164 27.02 -6.69 -10.45
CA MET A 164 27.61 -7.57 -11.44
C MET A 164 27.96 -8.96 -10.88
N SER A 165 28.38 -9.04 -9.61
CA SER A 165 28.69 -10.31 -8.95
C SER A 165 27.46 -11.19 -8.72
N ILE A 166 26.29 -10.59 -8.46
CA ILE A 166 25.05 -11.34 -8.18
C ILE A 166 24.20 -11.58 -9.44
N ARG A 167 24.47 -10.86 -10.53
CA ARG A 167 23.66 -10.91 -11.76
C ARG A 167 23.51 -12.33 -12.31
N GLY A 168 24.58 -13.13 -12.31
CA GLY A 168 24.53 -14.51 -12.79
C GLY A 168 23.53 -15.37 -12.02
N ASN A 169 23.50 -15.23 -10.69
CA ASN A 169 22.56 -15.95 -9.83
C ASN A 169 21.11 -15.50 -10.08
N LEU A 170 20.90 -14.20 -10.35
CA LEU A 170 19.57 -13.66 -10.65
C LEU A 170 19.00 -14.20 -11.97
N GLU A 171 19.84 -14.41 -12.98
CA GLU A 171 19.38 -15.00 -14.25
C GLU A 171 18.94 -16.46 -14.08
N GLN A 172 19.56 -17.22 -13.17
CA GLN A 172 19.15 -18.60 -12.89
C GLN A 172 17.72 -18.70 -12.34
N LEU A 173 17.29 -17.72 -11.53
CA LEU A 173 15.92 -17.65 -11.01
C LEU A 173 14.85 -17.48 -12.11
N ARG A 174 15.24 -16.99 -13.30
CA ARG A 174 14.35 -16.80 -14.45
C ARG A 174 14.17 -18.05 -15.31
N VAL A 175 15.03 -19.06 -15.17
CA VAL A 175 15.14 -20.19 -16.11
C VAL A 175 14.48 -21.48 -15.59
N PHE A 176 14.02 -21.55 -14.33
CA PHE A 176 13.27 -22.71 -13.84
C PHE A 176 11.94 -22.84 -14.60
N LYS A 177 11.91 -23.76 -15.57
CA LYS A 177 10.72 -24.19 -16.31
C LYS A 177 9.86 -25.05 -15.39
N SER A 178 8.58 -24.71 -15.31
CA SER A 178 7.49 -25.55 -14.78
C SER A 178 7.27 -26.78 -15.65
#